data_AF-A0A1D9GSU8-F1
#
_entry.id   AF-A0A1D9GSU8-F1
#
_cell.length_a   1.000
_cell.length_b   1.000
_cell.length_c   1.000
_cell.angle_alpha   90.00
_cell.angle_beta   90.00
_cell.angle_gamma   90.00
#
_symmetry.space_group_name_H-M   'P 1'
#
loop_
_entity.id
_entity.type
_entity.pdbx_description
1 polymer ?
#
loop_
_entity_poly.entity_id
_entity_poly.type
_entity_poly.pdbx_seq_one_letter_code
_entity_poly.pdbx_strand_id
1 'polypeptide(L)'
;MSDRPIPRSAVRVVTLSLPGLLLPGCALRGAPAFELFGAYFPLWLLSALVGIAGAVLAYRLSVRAGFAAAVPFPLLVNTSVGVIVALVVWMLGTGQIL
;
A
#
# COMPACT_ATOMS: atom_id res chain seq x y z
N MET A 1 -11.81 29.15 -56.81
CA MET A 1 -12.37 28.37 -55.67
C MET A 1 -12.01 26.91 -55.92
N SER A 2 -10.88 26.45 -55.36
CA SER A 2 -10.29 25.13 -55.67
C SER A 2 -10.30 24.29 -54.38
N ASP A 3 -11.30 23.41 -54.30
CA ASP A 3 -11.45 22.42 -53.24
C ASP A 3 -10.39 21.33 -53.46
N ARG A 4 -9.31 21.34 -52.67
CA ARG A 4 -8.31 20.25 -52.71
C ARG A 4 -8.75 19.16 -51.73
N PRO A 5 -9.02 17.92 -52.19
CA PRO A 5 -9.38 16.84 -51.29
C PRO A 5 -8.20 16.49 -50.39
N ILE A 6 -8.43 16.57 -49.08
CA ILE A 6 -7.42 16.25 -48.06
C ILE A 6 -7.09 14.75 -48.16
N PRO A 7 -5.81 14.37 -48.38
CA PRO A 7 -5.43 12.98 -48.55
C PRO A 7 -5.62 12.20 -47.25
N ARG A 8 -6.45 11.15 -47.29
CA ARG A 8 -6.79 10.27 -46.15
C ARG A 8 -5.58 9.63 -45.47
N SER A 9 -4.44 9.57 -46.16
CA SER A 9 -3.15 9.10 -45.63
C SER A 9 -2.54 10.06 -44.60
N ALA A 10 -2.73 11.37 -44.76
CA ALA A 10 -2.27 12.37 -43.79
C ALA A 10 -3.02 12.22 -42.46
N VAL A 11 -4.33 11.92 -42.53
CA VAL A 11 -5.16 11.69 -41.34
C VAL A 11 -4.69 10.45 -40.57
N ARG A 12 -4.37 9.34 -41.27
CA ARG A 12 -3.86 8.11 -40.61
C ARG A 12 -2.51 8.31 -39.92
N VAL A 13 -1.59 9.04 -40.54
CA VAL A 13 -0.26 9.30 -39.96
C VAL A 13 -0.38 10.20 -38.72
N VAL A 14 -1.26 11.21 -38.75
CA VAL A 14 -1.54 12.08 -37.61
C VAL A 14 -2.25 11.33 -36.47
N THR A 15 -3.15 10.39 -36.79
CA THR A 15 -3.88 9.62 -35.77
C THR A 15 -2.97 8.61 -35.05
N LEU A 16 -1.93 8.08 -35.72
CA LEU A 16 -0.98 7.14 -35.11
C LEU A 16 0.14 7.83 -34.32
N SER A 17 0.47 9.08 -34.64
CA SER A 17 1.52 9.84 -33.95
C SER A 17 1.01 10.61 -32.73
N LEU A 18 -0.29 10.88 -32.64
CA LEU A 18 -0.90 11.56 -31.51
C LEU A 18 -0.73 10.80 -30.17
N PRO A 19 -0.86 9.46 -30.08
CA PRO A 19 -0.61 8.75 -28.83
C PRO A 19 0.86 8.84 -28.41
N GLY A 20 1.81 8.72 -29.34
CA GLY A 20 3.25 8.73 -29.03
C GLY A 20 3.73 10.03 -28.38
N LEU A 21 3.11 11.16 -28.70
CA LEU A 21 3.44 12.46 -28.11
C LEU A 21 2.84 12.66 -26.70
N LEU A 22 1.82 11.89 -26.32
CA LEU A 22 1.27 11.82 -24.96
C LEU A 22 1.91 10.72 -24.09
N LEU A 23 2.79 9.88 -24.65
CA LEU A 23 3.55 8.85 -23.93
C LEU A 23 4.98 9.22 -23.45
N PRO A 24 5.49 10.47 -23.41
CA PRO A 24 6.84 10.71 -22.90
C PRO A 24 6.96 10.32 -21.42
N GLY A 25 5.85 10.20 -20.69
CA GLY A 25 5.81 9.65 -19.33
C GLY A 25 6.10 8.14 -19.21
N CYS A 26 5.97 7.35 -20.29
CA CYS A 26 6.28 5.90 -20.25
C CYS A 26 7.73 5.58 -20.63
N ALA A 27 8.39 6.44 -21.41
CA ALA A 27 9.73 6.16 -21.95
C ALA A 27 10.86 6.89 -21.21
N LEU A 28 10.59 8.03 -20.54
CA LEU A 28 11.66 8.91 -20.08
C LEU A 28 12.11 8.69 -18.62
N ARG A 29 11.40 7.87 -17.87
CA ARG A 29 11.74 7.36 -16.53
C ARG A 29 10.65 6.36 -16.21
N GLY A 30 10.96 5.06 -16.17
CA GLY A 30 10.01 4.07 -15.66
C GLY A 30 9.36 4.61 -14.39
N ALA A 31 8.04 4.40 -14.23
CA ALA A 31 7.24 4.98 -13.14
C ALA A 31 8.10 5.11 -11.90
N PRO A 32 8.38 6.33 -11.41
CA PRO A 32 9.39 6.53 -10.39
C PRO A 32 8.95 5.72 -9.18
N ALA A 33 9.55 4.55 -9.02
CA ALA A 33 9.45 3.75 -7.83
C ALA A 33 10.24 4.55 -6.81
N PHE A 34 9.57 5.51 -6.20
CA PHE A 34 10.08 6.15 -5.02
C PHE A 34 10.21 5.04 -3.99
N GLU A 35 11.44 4.62 -3.70
CA GLU A 35 11.82 4.03 -2.43
C GLU A 35 11.41 5.05 -1.37
N LEU A 36 10.14 5.03 -0.96
CA LEU A 36 9.47 6.22 -0.45
C LEU A 36 10.28 6.82 0.71
N PHE A 37 10.90 5.99 1.56
CA PHE A 37 11.98 6.35 2.47
C PHE A 37 12.61 5.08 3.01
N GLY A 38 13.72 4.57 2.44
CA GLY A 38 14.51 3.47 3.03
C GLY A 38 13.66 2.45 3.78
N ALA A 39 12.59 1.95 3.15
CA ALA A 39 11.63 1.12 3.84
C ALA A 39 12.44 -0.07 4.35
N TYR A 40 12.28 -0.45 5.62
CA TYR A 40 12.74 -1.74 6.12
C TYR A 40 11.96 -2.82 5.35
N PHE A 41 12.22 -2.96 4.06
CA PHE A 41 11.41 -3.60 3.04
C PHE A 41 11.72 -5.09 3.21
N PRO A 42 10.90 -5.91 3.89
CA PRO A 42 9.45 -5.88 4.21
C PRO A 42 9.07 -6.00 5.70
N LEU A 43 9.99 -5.73 6.62
CA LEU A 43 9.82 -5.85 8.07
C LEU A 43 8.63 -5.04 8.64
N TRP A 44 8.40 -3.80 8.17
CA TRP A 44 7.29 -2.98 8.66
C TRP A 44 5.92 -3.58 8.29
N LEU A 45 5.84 -4.16 7.10
CA LEU A 45 4.65 -4.87 6.63
C LEU A 45 4.47 -6.15 7.44
N LEU A 46 5.55 -6.88 7.70
CA LEU A 46 5.54 -8.09 8.52
C LEU A 46 5.14 -7.79 9.96
N SER A 47 5.66 -6.72 10.58
CA SER A 47 5.29 -6.32 11.93
C SER A 47 3.82 -5.89 12.02
N ALA A 48 3.32 -5.17 11.02
CA ALA A 48 1.91 -4.82 10.91
C ALA A 48 1.02 -6.09 10.78
N LEU A 49 1.40 -7.05 9.94
CA LEU A 49 0.67 -8.31 9.79
C LEU A 49 0.66 -9.14 11.08
N VAL A 50 1.79 -9.23 11.78
CA VAL A 50 1.88 -9.94 13.07
C VAL A 50 1.05 -9.21 14.14
N GLY A 51 1.06 -7.88 14.16
CA GLY A 51 0.21 -7.07 15.03
C GLY A 51 -1.28 -7.28 14.79
N ILE A 52 -1.71 -7.34 13.52
CA ILE A 52 -3.10 -7.64 13.13
C ILE A 52 -3.47 -9.06 13.61
N ALA A 53 -2.61 -10.05 13.41
CA ALA A 53 -2.84 -11.40 13.90
C ALA A 53 -2.97 -11.45 15.43
N GLY A 54 -2.13 -10.70 16.14
CA GLY A 54 -2.22 -10.52 17.60
C GLY A 54 -3.54 -9.90 18.04
N ALA A 55 -3.98 -8.82 17.39
CA ALA A 55 -5.26 -8.16 17.67
C ALA A 55 -6.45 -9.11 17.46
N VAL A 56 -6.45 -9.88 16.37
CA VAL A 56 -7.51 -10.86 16.07
C VAL A 56 -7.52 -11.97 17.12
N LEU A 57 -6.35 -12.49 17.51
CA LEU A 57 -6.26 -13.53 18.53
C LEU A 57 -6.75 -13.02 19.89
N ALA A 58 -6.33 -11.82 20.28
CA ALA A 58 -6.77 -11.15 21.50
C ALA A 58 -8.30 -10.92 21.49
N TYR A 59 -8.86 -10.51 20.34
CA TYR A 59 -10.30 -10.39 20.16
C TYR A 59 -11.04 -11.72 20.32
N ARG A 60 -10.55 -12.78 19.69
CA ARG A 60 -11.17 -14.12 19.83
C ARG A 60 -11.10 -14.63 21.26
N LEU A 61 -10.00 -14.41 21.96
CA LEU A 61 -9.85 -14.77 23.37
C LEU A 61 -10.80 -13.94 24.24
N SER A 62 -10.90 -12.64 24.00
CA SER A 62 -11.81 -11.74 24.72
C SER A 62 -13.28 -12.17 24.60
N VAL A 63 -13.70 -12.54 23.39
CA VAL A 63 -15.07 -13.04 23.13
C VAL A 63 -15.29 -14.39 23.79
N ARG A 64 -14.34 -15.32 23.71
CA ARG A 64 -14.45 -16.66 24.32
C ARG A 64 -14.43 -16.64 25.85
N ALA A 65 -13.64 -15.76 26.44
CA ALA A 65 -13.51 -15.66 27.90
C ALA A 65 -14.62 -14.81 28.54
N GLY A 66 -15.57 -14.27 27.76
CA GLY A 66 -16.68 -13.50 28.31
C GLY A 66 -16.28 -12.12 28.86
N PHE A 67 -15.09 -11.62 28.51
CA PHE A 67 -14.61 -10.29 28.94
C PHE A 67 -15.46 -9.13 28.44
N ALA A 68 -16.41 -9.38 27.53
CA ALA A 68 -17.40 -8.41 27.07
C ALA A 68 -18.23 -7.79 28.21
N ALA A 69 -18.36 -8.47 29.36
CA ALA A 69 -19.07 -7.93 30.52
C ALA A 69 -18.19 -7.07 31.46
N ALA A 70 -16.87 -7.25 31.43
CA ALA A 70 -15.93 -6.62 32.37
C ALA A 70 -15.24 -5.37 31.81
N VAL A 71 -15.17 -5.22 30.49
CA VAL A 71 -14.38 -4.15 29.86
C VAL A 71 -15.29 -3.31 28.95
N PRO A 72 -15.50 -2.00 29.23
CA PRO A 72 -16.42 -1.16 28.47
C PRO A 72 -15.97 -0.86 27.03
N PHE A 73 -14.67 -1.01 26.72
CA PHE A 73 -14.10 -0.75 25.38
C PHE A 73 -13.21 -1.91 24.88
N PRO A 74 -13.77 -3.10 24.62
CA PRO A 74 -13.01 -4.31 24.28
C PRO A 74 -12.27 -4.22 22.94
N LEU A 75 -12.74 -3.34 22.04
CA LEU A 75 -12.07 -3.07 20.77
C LEU A 75 -10.75 -2.32 20.96
N LEU A 76 -10.75 -1.24 21.77
CA LEU A 76 -9.54 -0.48 22.07
C LEU A 76 -8.47 -1.32 22.77
N VAL A 77 -8.90 -2.21 23.68
CA VAL A 77 -7.96 -3.06 24.42
C VAL A 77 -7.34 -4.11 23.50
N ASN A 78 -8.10 -4.73 22.61
CA ASN A 78 -7.51 -5.71 21.67
C ASN A 78 -6.64 -5.06 20.61
N THR A 79 -7.01 -3.87 20.14
CA THR A 79 -6.17 -3.14 19.20
C THR A 79 -4.89 -2.66 19.86
N SER A 80 -4.91 -2.21 21.12
CA SER A 80 -3.69 -1.83 21.83
C SER A 80 -2.74 -3.02 22.04
N VAL A 81 -3.27 -4.21 22.33
CA VAL A 81 -2.47 -5.44 22.40
C VAL A 81 -1.82 -5.75 21.05
N GLY A 82 -2.57 -5.67 19.94
CA GLY A 82 -2.00 -5.86 18.60
C GLY A 82 -0.93 -4.83 18.24
N VAL A 83 -1.11 -3.58 18.65
CA VAL A 83 -0.11 -2.51 18.46
C VAL A 83 1.15 -2.79 19.27
N ILE A 84 1.03 -3.22 20.53
CA ILE A 84 2.19 -3.60 21.36
C ILE A 84 2.97 -4.74 20.69
N VAL A 85 2.28 -5.77 20.21
CA VAL A 85 2.91 -6.88 19.49
C VAL A 85 3.62 -6.39 18.22
N ALA A 86 2.99 -5.53 17.43
CA ALA A 86 3.59 -4.94 16.23
C ALA A 86 4.89 -4.18 16.57
N LEU A 87 4.87 -3.38 17.64
CA LEU A 87 6.02 -2.59 18.09
C LEU A 87 7.16 -3.47 18.61
N VAL A 88 6.86 -4.56 19.34
CA VAL A 88 7.86 -5.52 19.79
C VAL A 88 8.54 -6.20 18.60
N VAL A 89 7.76 -6.68 17.63
CA VAL A 89 8.27 -7.32 16.40
C VAL A 89 9.09 -6.33 15.58
N TRP A 90 8.65 -5.08 15.52
CA TRP A 90 9.39 -4.00 14.88
C TRP A 90 10.74 -3.78 15.53
N MET A 91 10.79 -3.57 16.85
CA MET A 91 12.05 -3.31 17.56
C MET A 91 13.03 -4.50 17.51
N LEU A 92 12.51 -5.74 17.49
CA LEU A 92 13.32 -6.93 17.28
C LEU A 92 13.94 -6.96 15.88
N GLY A 93 13.15 -6.64 14.86
CA GLY A 93 13.63 -6.65 13.48
C GLY A 93 14.53 -5.48 13.10
N THR A 94 14.38 -4.32 13.76
CA THR A 94 15.27 -3.17 13.60
C THR A 94 16.53 -3.26 14.46
N GLY A 95 16.63 -4.27 15.34
CA GLY A 95 17.79 -4.48 16.21
C GLY A 95 17.91 -3.47 17.35
N GLN A 96 16.83 -2.78 17.71
CA GLN A 96 16.86 -1.77 18.79
C GLN A 96 16.92 -2.37 20.21
N ILE A 97 16.72 -3.69 20.33
CA ILE A 97 16.64 -4.44 21.60
C ILE A 97 17.89 -5.32 21.83
N LEU A 98 18.78 -5.48 20.84
CA LEU A 98 19.99 -6.33 20.94
C LEU A 98 21.28 -5.51 20.97
#